data_AF-A0A962T5E4-F1
#
_entry.id   AF-A0A962T5E4-F1
#
_cell.length_a   1.000
_cell.length_b   1.000
_cell.length_c   1.000
_cell.angle_alpha   90.00
_cell.angle_beta   90.00
_cell.angle_gamma   90.00
#
_symmetry.space_group_name_H-M   'P 1'
#
loop_
_entity.id
_entity.type
_entity.pdbx_description
1 polymer ?
#
loop_
_entity_poly.entity_id
_entity_poly.type
_entity_poly.pdbx_seq_one_letter_code
_entity_poly.pdbx_strand_id
1 'polypeptide(L)'
;MGHSNVSWLPNAYPNNGVVWEARFSRQDGTPCPHRVQCTRAKKEPRILGLQTRDQYEALQATREIQITEAFRQQYVARAGVESTREQAIRRCGLRQCRYIGLAKTHL
;
A
#
# COMPACT_ATOMS: atom_id res chain seq x y z
N MET A 1 -21.51 0.81 -16.07
CA MET A 1 -21.38 -0.67 -16.04
C MET A 1 -19.92 -1.01 -15.84
N GLY A 2 -19.61 -2.05 -15.06
CA GLY A 2 -18.22 -2.50 -14.87
C GLY A 2 -17.75 -3.41 -16.00
N HIS A 3 -16.44 -3.48 -16.22
CA HIS A 3 -15.82 -4.42 -17.17
C HIS A 3 -15.01 -5.48 -16.40
N SER A 4 -15.05 -6.72 -16.86
CA SER A 4 -14.24 -7.82 -16.32
C SER A 4 -12.77 -7.68 -16.75
N ASN A 5 -11.89 -8.39 -16.03
CA ASN A 5 -10.51 -8.51 -16.47
C ASN A 5 -10.42 -9.29 -17.79
N VAL A 6 -9.34 -9.05 -18.53
CA VAL A 6 -9.06 -9.73 -19.81
C VAL A 6 -8.05 -10.85 -19.65
N SER A 7 -7.23 -10.83 -18.60
CA SER A 7 -6.21 -11.86 -18.39
C SER A 7 -5.81 -11.99 -16.92
N TRP A 8 -5.41 -13.21 -16.59
CA TRP A 8 -4.79 -13.60 -15.33
C TRP A 8 -3.39 -14.14 -15.62
N LEU A 9 -2.37 -13.46 -15.11
CA LEU A 9 -0.97 -13.80 -15.40
C LEU A 9 -0.16 -13.86 -14.11
N PRO A 10 0.86 -14.73 -14.03
CA PRO A 10 1.85 -14.66 -12.96
C PRO A 10 2.53 -13.28 -12.96
N ASN A 11 2.79 -12.73 -11.78
CA ASN A 11 3.57 -11.50 -11.65
C ASN A 11 5.02 -11.78 -12.04
N ALA A 12 5.60 -10.91 -12.88
CA ALA A 12 7.00 -11.01 -13.30
C ALA A 12 7.99 -10.77 -12.14
N TYR A 13 7.57 -10.10 -11.07
CA TYR A 13 8.40 -9.76 -9.91
C TYR A 13 7.66 -10.06 -8.59
N PRO A 14 7.55 -11.35 -8.19
CA PRO A 14 6.72 -11.77 -7.07
C PRO A 14 7.29 -11.46 -5.67
N ASN A 15 8.44 -10.77 -5.59
CA ASN A 15 9.14 -10.49 -4.32
C ASN A 15 8.34 -9.63 -3.34
N ASN A 16 7.26 -8.99 -3.78
CA ASN A 16 6.34 -8.19 -2.96
C ASN A 16 5.14 -9.00 -2.42
N GLY A 17 5.09 -10.31 -2.62
CA GLY A 17 3.98 -11.18 -2.22
C GLY A 17 2.78 -11.17 -3.18
N VAL A 18 2.85 -10.41 -4.28
CA VAL A 18 1.85 -10.47 -5.35
C VAL A 18 2.28 -11.51 -6.36
N VAL A 19 1.55 -12.62 -6.43
CA VAL A 19 1.89 -13.75 -7.31
C VAL A 19 1.08 -13.73 -8.60
N TRP A 20 -0.13 -13.17 -8.57
CA TRP A 20 -1.02 -13.10 -9.73
C TRP A 20 -1.44 -11.66 -10.03
N GLU A 21 -1.60 -11.37 -11.31
CA GLU A 21 -2.09 -10.09 -11.81
C GLU A 21 -3.37 -10.30 -12.64
N ALA A 22 -4.44 -9.64 -12.24
CA ALA A 22 -5.61 -9.44 -13.09
C ALA A 22 -5.43 -8.12 -13.86
N ARG A 23 -5.39 -8.23 -15.19
CA ARG A 23 -5.23 -7.08 -16.09
C ARG A 23 -6.54 -6.74 -16.78
N PHE A 24 -6.75 -5.45 -17.02
CA PHE A 24 -7.95 -4.93 -17.65
C PHE A 24 -7.63 -4.43 -19.07
N SER A 25 -8.62 -4.49 -19.95
CA SER A 25 -8.49 -3.97 -21.31
C SER A 25 -8.17 -2.47 -21.27
N ARG A 26 -7.20 -2.06 -22.09
CA ARG A 26 -6.95 -0.63 -22.30
C ARG A 26 -8.09 0.03 -23.08
N GLN A 27 -8.70 -0.69 -24.01
CA GLN A 27 -9.81 -0.19 -24.82
C GLN A 27 -11.04 0.10 -23.97
N ASP A 28 -11.28 -0.69 -22.92
CA ASP A 28 -12.40 -0.46 -22.00
C ASP A 28 -12.02 0.48 -20.84
N GLY A 29 -10.82 0.30 -20.26
CA GLY A 29 -10.39 1.03 -19.08
C GLY A 29 -9.96 2.47 -19.32
N THR A 30 -9.61 2.85 -20.55
CA THR A 30 -9.26 4.25 -20.92
C THR A 30 -10.47 5.16 -21.07
N PRO A 31 -11.51 4.79 -21.82
CA PRO A 31 -12.73 5.59 -21.90
C PRO A 31 -13.64 5.47 -20.67
N CYS A 32 -13.34 4.58 -19.71
CA CYS A 32 -14.16 4.38 -18.51
C CYS A 32 -14.39 5.71 -17.73
N PRO A 33 -15.66 6.16 -17.55
CA PRO A 33 -15.97 7.39 -16.81
C PRO A 33 -15.49 7.38 -15.34
N HIS A 34 -15.41 6.20 -14.74
CA HIS A 34 -14.96 6.03 -13.35
C HIS A 34 -13.44 5.83 -13.22
N ARG A 35 -12.66 5.98 -14.31
CA ARG A 35 -11.21 5.74 -14.31
C ARG A 35 -10.48 6.51 -13.21
N VAL A 36 -10.90 7.75 -12.92
CA VAL A 36 -10.32 8.59 -11.87
C VAL A 36 -10.45 7.99 -10.46
N GLN A 37 -11.44 7.13 -10.23
CA GLN A 37 -11.61 6.38 -8.98
C GLN A 37 -10.79 5.08 -8.99
N CYS A 38 -10.41 4.57 -10.16
CA CYS A 38 -9.71 3.30 -10.31
C CYS A 38 -8.18 3.43 -10.36
N THR A 39 -7.64 4.41 -11.09
CA THR A 39 -6.18 4.57 -11.28
C THR A 39 -5.80 6.01 -11.61
N ARG A 40 -4.60 6.43 -11.18
CA ARG A 40 -3.98 7.72 -11.56
C ARG A 40 -3.09 7.61 -12.81
N ALA A 41 -2.95 6.41 -13.38
CA ALA A 41 -2.13 6.18 -14.56
C ALA A 41 -2.70 6.88 -15.80
N LYS A 42 -1.85 7.61 -16.53
CA LYS A 42 -2.25 8.41 -17.70
C LYS A 42 -2.72 7.56 -18.89
N LYS A 43 -2.13 6.38 -19.10
CA LYS A 43 -2.35 5.54 -20.28
C LYS A 43 -2.84 4.14 -19.92
N GLU A 44 -2.16 3.47 -19.00
CA GLU A 44 -2.47 2.08 -18.66
C GLU A 44 -3.67 1.96 -17.72
N PRO A 45 -4.53 0.94 -17.88
CA PRO A 45 -5.59 0.65 -16.92
C PRO A 45 -5.00 0.14 -15.60
N ARG A 46 -5.85 0.01 -14.58
CA ARG A 46 -5.43 -0.56 -13.29
C ARG A 46 -5.01 -2.01 -13.48
N ILE A 47 -3.94 -2.43 -12.81
CA ILE A 47 -3.59 -3.84 -12.62
C ILE A 47 -3.90 -4.19 -11.16
N LEU A 48 -4.59 -5.31 -10.95
CA LEU A 48 -4.87 -5.82 -9.61
C LEU A 48 -3.90 -6.96 -9.29
N GLY A 49 -3.01 -6.70 -8.34
CA GLY A 49 -2.14 -7.71 -7.76
C GLY A 49 -2.84 -8.52 -6.70
N LEU A 50 -2.69 -9.84 -6.75
CA LEU A 50 -3.28 -10.79 -5.82
C LEU A 50 -2.19 -11.67 -5.19
N GLN A 51 -2.33 -11.88 -3.88
CA GLN A 51 -1.46 -12.74 -3.08
C GLN A 51 -1.81 -14.21 -3.31
N THR A 52 -0.96 -15.11 -2.84
CA THR A 52 -1.37 -16.52 -2.71
C THR A 52 -2.51 -16.64 -1.71
N ARG A 53 -3.28 -17.72 -1.81
CA ARG A 53 -4.37 -18.01 -0.87
C ARG A 53 -3.87 -18.00 0.59
N ASP A 54 -2.78 -18.71 0.87
CA ASP A 54 -2.21 -18.81 2.22
C ASP A 54 -1.81 -17.45 2.79
N GLN A 55 -1.17 -16.59 1.99
CA GLN A 55 -0.79 -15.24 2.42
C GLN A 55 -2.00 -14.35 2.65
N TYR A 56 -3.00 -14.45 1.78
CA TYR A 56 -4.25 -13.71 1.92
C TYR A 56 -4.98 -14.12 3.21
N GLU A 57 -5.15 -15.43 3.44
CA GLU A 57 -5.83 -15.96 4.63
C GLU A 57 -5.08 -15.58 5.91
N ALA A 58 -3.74 -15.69 5.93
CA ALA A 58 -2.92 -15.25 7.06
C ALA A 58 -3.07 -13.75 7.36
N LEU A 59 -3.13 -12.91 6.31
CA LEU A 59 -3.35 -11.47 6.46
C LEU A 59 -4.76 -11.17 7.01
N GLN A 60 -5.79 -11.86 6.53
CA GLN A 60 -7.16 -11.66 7.02
C GLN A 60 -7.31 -12.09 8.48
N ALA A 61 -6.79 -13.27 8.85
CA ALA A 61 -6.78 -13.74 10.23
C ALA A 61 -6.08 -12.74 11.16
N THR A 62 -4.94 -12.19 10.72
CA THR A 62 -4.22 -11.16 11.48
C THR A 62 -5.05 -9.90 11.66
N ARG A 63 -5.78 -9.44 10.63
CA ARG A 63 -6.67 -8.27 10.71
C ARG A 63 -7.82 -8.47 11.69
N GLU A 64 -8.39 -9.66 11.72
CA GLU A 64 -9.43 -10.03 12.68
C GLU A 64 -8.89 -10.01 14.13
N ILE A 65 -7.66 -10.48 14.34
CA ILE A 65 -7.01 -10.38 15.65
C ILE A 65 -6.77 -8.92 16.02
N GLN A 66 -6.33 -8.09 15.08
CA GLN A 66 -5.98 -6.67 15.33
C GLN A 66 -7.14 -5.81 15.84
N ILE A 67 -8.39 -6.15 15.48
CA ILE A 67 -9.57 -5.40 15.94
C ILE A 67 -9.98 -5.75 17.38
N THR A 68 -9.44 -6.83 17.94
CA THR A 68 -9.77 -7.26 19.31
C THR A 68 -9.19 -6.33 20.36
N GLU A 69 -9.88 -6.21 21.49
CA GLU A 69 -9.41 -5.40 22.62
C GLU A 69 -8.12 -5.95 23.23
N ALA A 70 -7.98 -7.28 23.32
CA ALA A 70 -6.77 -7.92 23.81
C ALA A 70 -5.54 -7.55 22.97
N PHE A 71 -5.67 -7.56 21.64
CA PHE A 71 -4.60 -7.12 20.75
C PHE A 71 -4.29 -5.63 20.95
N ARG A 72 -5.31 -4.78 21.02
CA ARG A 72 -5.13 -3.34 21.24
C ARG A 72 -4.34 -3.07 22.51
N GLN A 73 -4.70 -3.73 23.62
CA GLN A 73 -4.02 -3.62 24.91
C GLN A 73 -2.54 -4.02 24.81
N GLN A 74 -2.23 -5.12 24.15
CA GLN A 74 -0.85 -5.55 23.91
C GLN A 74 -0.09 -4.57 23.01
N TYR A 75 -0.76 -3.98 22.02
CA TYR A 75 -0.15 -3.09 21.03
C TYR A 75 0.07 -1.66 21.54
N VAL A 76 -0.58 -1.23 22.64
CA VAL A 76 -0.49 0.14 23.19
C VAL A 76 0.96 0.60 23.37
N ALA A 77 1.82 -0.25 23.94
CA ALA A 77 3.20 0.13 24.20
C ALA A 77 3.95 0.51 22.91
N ARG A 78 3.80 -0.30 21.85
CA ARG A 78 4.40 -0.04 20.54
C ARG A 78 3.81 1.21 19.90
N ALA A 79 2.49 1.36 19.93
CA ALA A 79 1.82 2.55 19.41
C ALA A 79 2.32 3.83 20.10
N GLY A 80 2.58 3.78 21.41
CA GLY A 80 3.17 4.90 22.17
C GLY A 80 4.58 5.28 21.68
N VAL A 81 5.45 4.29 21.46
CA VAL A 81 6.81 4.52 20.93
C VAL A 81 6.76 5.12 19.53
N GLU A 82 5.97 4.55 18.63
CA GLU A 82 5.81 5.03 17.26
C GLU A 82 5.24 6.45 17.22
N SER A 83 4.24 6.74 18.06
CA SER A 83 3.65 8.08 18.19
C SER A 83 4.65 9.11 18.70
N THR A 84 5.46 8.74 19.70
CA THR A 84 6.50 9.62 20.25
C THR A 84 7.57 9.89 19.20
N ARG A 85 7.99 8.88 18.44
CA ARG A 85 8.93 9.02 17.32
C ARG A 85 8.38 9.96 16.24
N GLU A 86 7.11 9.85 15.87
CA GLU A 86 6.49 10.75 14.89
C GLU A 86 6.37 12.19 15.42
N GLN A 87 6.03 12.37 16.70
CA GLN A 87 6.02 13.70 17.34
C GLN A 87 7.42 14.33 17.31
N ALA A 88 8.42 13.55 17.71
CA ALA A 88 9.83 13.91 17.65
C ALA A 88 10.24 14.42 16.25
N ILE A 89 9.95 13.63 15.22
CA ILE A 89 10.30 13.94 13.83
C ILE A 89 9.55 15.18 13.32
N ARG A 90 8.23 15.25 13.54
CA ARG A 90 7.36 16.25 12.91
C ARG A 90 7.26 17.57 13.68
N ARG A 91 7.48 17.56 14.99
CA ARG A 91 7.30 18.74 15.85
C ARG A 91 8.55 19.18 16.58
N CYS A 92 9.48 18.26 16.85
CA CYS A 92 10.66 18.56 17.67
C CYS A 92 11.96 18.65 16.85
N GLY A 93 11.87 18.59 15.52
CA GLY A 93 13.03 18.79 14.64
C GLY A 93 14.12 17.72 14.79
N LEU A 94 13.77 16.50 15.22
CA LEU A 94 14.76 15.43 15.47
C LEU A 94 15.44 14.90 14.21
N ARG A 95 14.87 15.13 13.02
CA ARG A 95 15.59 14.88 11.75
C ARG A 95 16.44 16.10 11.41
N GLN A 96 17.63 16.16 11.98
CA GLN A 96 18.66 17.11 11.59
C GLN A 96 19.74 16.39 10.78
N CYS A 97 20.09 16.97 9.64
CA CYS A 97 21.26 16.56 8.87
C CYS A 97 22.48 17.35 9.35
N ARG A 98 23.66 16.70 9.36
CA ARG A 98 24.92 17.33 9.78
C ARG A 98 25.34 18.53 8.91
N TYR A 99 24.83 18.63 7.70
CA TYR A 99 25.15 19.70 6.76
C TYR A 99 24.19 20.88 6.90
N ILE A 100 24.75 22.09 6.79
CA ILE A 100 24.01 23.36 6.84
C ILE A 100 23.74 23.82 5.40
N GLY A 101 22.46 24.11 5.10
CA GLY A 101 21.99 24.71 3.85
C GLY A 101 21.19 23.76 2.96
N LEU A 102 20.03 24.23 2.46
CA LEU A 102 19.04 23.47 1.66
C LEU A 102 19.64 22.64 0.51
N ALA A 103 20.65 23.18 -0.18
CA ALA A 103 21.33 22.49 -1.28
C ALA A 103 22.05 21.20 -0.86
N LYS A 104 22.47 21.09 0.42
CA LYS A 104 23.14 19.89 0.97
C LYS A 104 22.19 18.99 1.78
N THR A 105 20.93 19.39 1.93
CA THR A 105 19.97 18.77 2.86
C THR A 105 18.64 18.37 2.20
N HIS A 106 18.47 18.64 0.92
CA HIS A 106 17.40 18.11 0.08
C HIS A 106 17.69 16.63 -0.26
N LEU A 107 16.74 15.75 0.08
CA LEU A 107 16.64 14.36 -0.35
C LEU A 107 15.58 14.26 -1.45
#